data_AF-V7AFX0-F1
#
_entry.id   AF-V7AFX0-F1
#
_cell.length_a   1.000
_cell.length_b   1.000
_cell.length_c   1.000
_cell.angle_alpha   90.00
_cell.angle_beta   90.00
_cell.angle_gamma   90.00
#
_symmetry.space_group_name_H-M   'P 1'
#
loop_
_entity.id
_entity.type
_entity.pdbx_description
1 polymer ?
#
loop_
_entity_poly.entity_id
_entity_poly.type
_entity_poly.pdbx_seq_one_letter_code
_entity_poly.pdbx_strand_id
1 'polypeptide(L)'
;ARLPNIIILLPVEKTEVVSPKGEKIINLAGRMGKAIGALLRRLQIPHQGNESYGKLRINGVALKIWFQPKLASPFSGKPGDWSSSMSRLGKGISHQQRNIRIGNLSLD
;
A
#
# COMPACT_ATOMS: atom_id res chain seq x y z
N ALA A 1 -5.54 22.07 15.68
CA ALA A 1 -4.14 21.64 15.89
C ALA A 1 -3.49 21.28 14.55
N ARG A 2 -2.25 21.68 14.28
CA ARG A 2 -1.52 21.27 13.06
C ARG A 2 -1.09 19.82 13.21
N LEU A 3 -1.44 18.96 12.25
CA LEU A 3 -1.01 17.56 12.24
C LEU A 3 0.52 17.49 12.05
N PRO A 4 1.21 16.54 12.69
CA PRO A 4 2.65 16.36 12.51
C PRO A 4 2.95 16.00 11.05
N ASN A 5 3.97 16.61 10.46
CA ASN A 5 4.36 16.36 9.08
C ASN A 5 5.87 16.37 8.92
N ILE A 6 6.38 15.36 8.20
CA ILE A 6 7.79 15.25 7.85
C ILE A 6 7.97 15.88 6.47
N ILE A 7 9.00 16.71 6.31
CA ILE A 7 9.35 17.33 5.04
C ILE A 7 10.73 16.82 4.66
N ILE A 8 10.82 16.17 3.50
CA ILE A 8 12.07 15.74 2.89
C ILE A 8 12.44 16.79 1.86
N LEU A 9 13.62 17.38 2.05
CA LEU A 9 14.24 18.31 1.10
C LEU A 9 15.31 17.55 0.32
N LEU A 10 15.26 17.67 -1.00
CA LEU A 10 16.12 16.99 -1.93
C LEU A 10 16.85 18.02 -2.78
N PRO A 11 18.12 17.79 -3.11
CA PRO A 11 18.86 18.67 -3.99
C PRO A 11 18.22 18.64 -5.38
N VAL A 12 17.89 19.82 -5.89
CA VAL A 12 17.38 20.04 -7.25
C VAL A 12 18.24 21.11 -7.88
N GLU A 13 18.82 20.77 -9.02
CA GLU A 13 19.60 21.70 -9.82
C GLU A 13 18.65 22.38 -10.81
N LYS A 14 18.80 23.68 -11.02
CA LYS A 14 17.99 24.41 -11.99
C LYS A 14 18.84 24.63 -13.23
N THR A 15 18.31 24.29 -14.40
CA THR A 15 19.00 24.49 -15.66
C THR A 15 18.11 25.30 -16.58
N GLU A 16 18.68 26.33 -17.18
CA GLU A 16 18.02 27.11 -18.22
C GLU A 16 18.25 26.41 -19.55
N VAL A 17 17.17 25.97 -20.20
CA VAL A 17 17.26 25.36 -21.51
C VAL A 17 16.73 26.35 -22.53
N VAL A 18 17.60 26.76 -23.45
CA VAL A 18 17.22 27.58 -24.60
C VAL A 18 16.40 26.69 -25.53
N SER A 19 15.09 26.97 -25.62
CA SER A 19 14.21 26.29 -26.56
C SER A 19 14.00 27.16 -27.81
N PRO A 20 13.63 26.58 -28.97
CA PRO A 20 13.32 27.35 -30.17
C PRO A 20 12.18 28.38 -29.99
N LYS A 21 11.36 28.24 -28.93
CA LYS A 21 10.26 29.14 -28.57
C LYS A 21 10.62 30.15 -27.47
N GLY A 22 11.91 30.28 -27.12
CA GLY A 22 12.41 31.16 -26.05
C GLY A 22 13.06 30.38 -24.89
N GLU A 23 13.66 31.13 -23.96
CA GLU A 23 14.27 30.61 -22.75
C GLU A 23 13.21 30.00 -21.81
N LYS A 24 13.42 28.74 -21.42
CA LYS A 24 12.61 28.09 -20.38
C LYS A 24 13.52 27.60 -19.26
N ILE A 25 13.23 28.04 -18.05
CA ILE A 25 13.87 27.53 -16.84
C ILE A 25 13.23 26.18 -16.50
N ILE A 26 14.00 25.10 -16.53
CA ILE A 26 13.55 23.77 -16.09
C ILE A 26 14.25 23.38 -14.79
N ASN A 27 13.51 22.80 -13.87
CA ASN A 27 14.10 22.22 -12.66
C ASN A 27 14.59 20.81 -12.99
N LEU A 28 15.91 20.64 -13.06
CA LEU A 28 16.56 19.34 -13.24
C LEU A 28 16.67 18.66 -11.86
N ALA A 29 15.60 17.99 -11.43
CA ALA A 29 15.72 17.11 -10.28
C ALA A 29 16.58 15.90 -10.64
N GLY A 30 17.64 15.68 -9.87
CA GLY A 30 18.45 14.47 -9.97
C GLY A 30 17.59 13.21 -9.80
N ARG A 31 18.12 12.06 -10.25
CA ARG A 31 17.43 10.75 -10.17
C ARG A 31 16.93 10.42 -8.76
N MET A 32 17.53 11.01 -7.73
CA MET A 32 17.19 10.81 -6.32
C MET A 32 15.73 11.16 -5.99
N GLY A 33 15.18 12.27 -6.49
CA GLY A 33 13.81 12.67 -6.15
C GLY A 33 12.75 11.72 -6.71
N LYS A 34 12.95 11.28 -7.95
CA LYS A 34 12.12 10.25 -8.58
C LYS A 34 12.28 8.89 -7.89
N ALA A 35 13.50 8.53 -7.47
CA ALA A 35 13.77 7.28 -6.77
C ALA A 35 13.05 7.23 -5.41
N ILE A 36 13.11 8.32 -4.64
CA ILE A 36 12.43 8.42 -3.34
C ILE A 36 10.91 8.41 -3.51
N GLY A 37 10.38 9.15 -4.48
CA GLY A 37 8.94 9.10 -4.77
C GLY A 37 8.46 7.72 -5.24
N ALA A 38 9.26 7.04 -6.07
CA ALA A 38 8.99 5.65 -6.47
C ALA A 38 9.02 4.69 -5.28
N LEU A 39 9.97 4.85 -4.35
CA LEU A 39 10.02 4.07 -3.11
C LEU A 39 8.78 4.29 -2.26
N LEU A 40 8.37 5.54 -2.04
CA LEU A 40 7.19 5.86 -1.24
C LEU A 40 5.91 5.27 -1.88
N ARG A 41 5.79 5.30 -3.21
CA ARG A 41 4.69 4.62 -3.93
C ARG A 41 4.72 3.11 -3.72
N ARG A 42 5.90 2.48 -3.83
CA ARG A 42 6.06 1.03 -3.64
C ARG A 42 5.71 0.60 -2.23
N LEU A 43 6.04 1.42 -1.24
CA LEU A 43 5.70 1.19 0.17
C LEU A 43 4.26 1.60 0.50
N GLN A 44 3.49 2.16 -0.44
CA GLN A 44 2.15 2.70 -0.22
C GLN A 44 2.10 3.78 0.89
N ILE A 45 3.18 4.55 1.05
CA ILE A 45 3.23 5.67 1.98
C ILE A 45 2.72 6.92 1.27
N PRO A 46 1.57 7.49 1.69
CA PRO A 46 1.01 8.67 1.04
C PRO A 46 1.90 9.88 1.33
N HIS A 47 2.29 10.57 0.26
CA HIS A 47 3.09 11.77 0.31
C HIS A 47 2.50 12.83 -0.62
N GLN A 48 2.75 14.10 -0.29
CA GLN A 48 2.34 15.27 -1.05
C GLN A 48 3.59 16.01 -1.53
N GLY A 49 3.50 16.66 -2.68
CA GLY A 49 4.61 17.42 -3.25
C GLY A 49 5.06 16.84 -4.59
N ASN A 50 6.04 17.49 -5.18
CA ASN A 50 6.53 17.14 -6.51
C ASN A 50 7.98 16.66 -6.40
N GLU A 51 8.20 15.41 -6.81
CA GLU A 51 9.52 14.76 -6.88
C GLU A 51 10.54 15.60 -7.64
N SER A 52 10.09 16.34 -8.66
CA SER A 52 10.92 17.20 -9.50
C SER A 52 11.27 18.56 -8.90
N TYR A 53 10.58 18.99 -7.83
CA TYR A 53 10.84 20.25 -7.14
C TYR A 53 11.56 20.04 -5.80
N GLY A 54 11.94 18.79 -5.51
CA GLY A 54 12.81 18.45 -4.39
C GLY A 54 12.17 18.60 -3.02
N LYS A 55 10.85 18.72 -2.96
CA LYS A 55 10.12 18.85 -1.69
C LYS A 55 9.01 17.83 -1.64
N LEU A 56 9.16 16.88 -0.73
CA LEU A 56 8.16 15.86 -0.42
C LEU A 56 7.70 16.04 1.02
N ARG A 57 6.39 15.95 1.24
CA ARG A 57 5.74 16.09 2.54
C ARG A 57 5.01 14.79 2.85
N ILE A 58 5.27 14.23 4.02
CA ILE A 58 4.60 13.02 4.48
C ILE A 58 3.78 13.35 5.73
N ASN A 59 2.54 12.87 5.78
CA ASN A 59 1.68 13.06 6.95
C ASN A 59 2.10 12.10 8.06
N GLY A 60 2.36 12.63 9.26
CA GLY A 60 2.79 11.84 10.42
C GLY A 60 1.73 10.84 10.90
N VAL A 61 0.44 11.13 10.71
CA VAL A 61 -0.65 10.18 11.03
C VAL A 61 -0.58 8.98 10.09
N ALA A 62 -0.37 9.21 8.80
CA ALA A 62 -0.25 8.13 7.83
C ALA A 62 0.98 7.26 8.10
N LEU A 63 2.11 7.87 8.46
CA LEU A 63 3.31 7.15 8.90
C LEU A 63 3.06 6.32 10.17
N LYS A 64 2.36 6.87 11.16
CA LYS A 64 2.02 6.14 12.39
C LYS A 64 1.19 4.90 12.09
N ILE A 65 0.20 5.01 11.19
CA ILE A 65 -0.60 3.88 10.74
C ILE A 65 0.27 2.87 9.97
N TRP A 66 1.17 3.36 9.12
CA TRP A 66 2.07 2.51 8.33
C TRP A 66 3.04 1.71 9.21
N PHE A 67 3.59 2.31 10.27
CA PHE A 67 4.43 1.64 11.27
C PHE A 67 3.66 0.71 12.21
N GLN A 68 2.34 0.76 12.19
CA GLN A 68 1.47 -0.16 12.90
C GLN A 68 0.75 -1.03 11.88
N PRO A 69 1.47 -1.90 11.15
CA PRO A 69 0.80 -2.83 10.25
C PRO A 69 -0.25 -3.56 11.06
N LYS A 70 -1.46 -3.67 10.52
CA LYS A 70 -2.47 -4.55 11.09
C LYS A 70 -1.86 -5.93 11.04
N LEU A 71 -1.24 -6.37 12.13
CA LEU A 71 -0.96 -7.76 12.39
C LEU A 71 -2.35 -8.37 12.34
N ALA A 72 -2.71 -8.92 11.19
CA ALA A 72 -3.88 -9.73 11.09
C ALA A 72 -3.61 -10.84 12.09
N SER A 73 -4.16 -10.71 13.30
CA SER A 73 -4.53 -11.87 14.05
C SER A 73 -5.24 -12.76 13.03
N PRO A 74 -4.89 -14.06 12.92
CA PRO A 74 -5.59 -14.96 12.01
C PRO A 74 -7.11 -14.98 12.25
N PHE A 75 -7.59 -14.31 13.31
CA PHE A 75 -8.97 -14.11 13.71
C PHE A 75 -9.59 -12.73 13.37
N SER A 76 -8.92 -11.88 12.59
CA SER A 76 -9.38 -10.52 12.26
C SER A 76 -10.35 -10.44 11.05
N GLY A 77 -11.27 -11.39 10.90
CA GLY A 77 -12.43 -11.19 10.01
C GLY A 77 -13.53 -10.46 10.80
N LYS A 78 -14.31 -9.59 10.14
CA LYS A 78 -15.46 -8.89 10.75
C LYS A 78 -16.26 -9.86 11.66
N PRO A 79 -16.61 -9.50 12.91
CA PRO A 79 -17.31 -10.38 13.85
C PRO A 79 -18.72 -10.85 13.42
N GLY A 80 -19.15 -10.56 12.18
CA GLY A 80 -20.41 -11.02 11.59
C GLY A 80 -20.28 -11.97 10.38
N ASP A 81 -19.10 -12.07 9.73
CA ASP A 81 -18.97 -12.83 8.47
C ASP A 81 -18.50 -14.29 8.66
N TRP A 82 -18.08 -14.65 9.88
CA TRP A 82 -17.60 -16.00 10.21
C TRP A 82 -18.73 -17.03 10.29
N SER A 83 -19.95 -16.58 10.61
CA SER A 83 -21.09 -17.48 10.74
C SER A 83 -21.40 -18.20 9.42
N SER A 84 -21.24 -17.53 8.27
CA SER A 84 -21.57 -18.12 6.96
C SER A 84 -20.49 -19.06 6.41
N SER A 85 -19.21 -18.78 6.68
CA SER A 85 -18.08 -19.58 6.16
C SER A 85 -17.81 -20.81 7.02
N MET A 86 -17.86 -20.67 8.36
CA MET A 86 -17.65 -21.79 9.27
C MET A 86 -18.80 -22.79 9.22
N SER A 87 -20.06 -22.33 9.06
CA SER A 87 -21.21 -23.21 8.89
C SER A 87 -21.17 -23.98 7.57
N ARG A 88 -20.70 -23.35 6.48
CA ARG A 88 -20.49 -24.02 5.18
C ARG A 88 -19.37 -25.07 5.25
N LEU A 89 -18.25 -24.75 5.90
CA LEU A 89 -17.14 -25.70 6.06
C LEU A 89 -17.52 -26.86 6.98
N GLY A 90 -18.16 -26.59 8.12
CA GLY A 90 -18.64 -27.63 9.04
C GLY A 90 -19.67 -28.57 8.40
N LYS A 91 -20.57 -28.02 7.56
CA LYS A 91 -21.50 -28.81 6.75
C LYS A 91 -20.76 -29.67 5.72
N GLY A 92 -19.77 -29.11 5.03
CA GLY A 92 -18.92 -29.83 4.08
C GLY A 92 -18.16 -31.00 4.73
N ILE A 93 -17.54 -30.75 5.88
CA ILE A 93 -16.80 -31.76 6.66
C ILE A 93 -17.74 -32.87 7.16
N SER A 94 -18.91 -32.50 7.71
CA SER A 94 -19.90 -33.48 8.18
C SER A 94 -20.41 -34.37 7.04
N HIS A 95 -20.60 -33.79 5.85
CA HIS A 95 -21.02 -34.53 4.66
C HIS A 95 -19.91 -35.46 4.14
N GLN A 96 -18.65 -35.01 4.13
CA GLN A 96 -17.49 -35.84 3.78
C GLN A 96 -17.34 -37.01 4.75
N GLN A 97 -17.41 -36.76 6.06
CA GLN A 97 -17.33 -37.80 7.08
C GLN A 97 -18.48 -38.81 6.96
N ARG A 98 -19.69 -38.36 6.64
CA ARG A 98 -20.84 -39.24 6.38
C ARG A 98 -20.60 -40.13 5.15
N ASN A 99 -20.10 -39.57 4.06
CA ASN A 99 -19.78 -40.33 2.85
C ASN A 99 -18.71 -41.40 3.11
N ILE A 100 -17.69 -41.08 3.94
CA ILE A 100 -16.66 -42.03 4.38
C ILE A 100 -17.28 -43.17 5.21
N ARG A 101 -18.17 -42.85 6.18
CA ARG A 101 -18.83 -43.88 7.01
C ARG A 101 -19.75 -44.80 6.24
N ILE A 102 -20.41 -44.30 5.19
CA ILE A 102 -21.37 -45.06 4.39
C ILE A 102 -20.67 -45.81 3.23
N GLY A 103 -19.36 -45.62 3.04
CA GLY A 103 -18.58 -46.38 2.06
C GLY A 103 -18.89 -46.04 0.59
N ASN A 104 -19.59 -44.93 0.30
CA ASN A 104 -19.83 -44.45 -1.07
C ASN A 104 -18.57 -43.75 -1.62
N LEU A 105 -17.49 -44.52 -1.78
CA LEU A 105 -16.30 -44.15 -2.52
C LEU A 105 -16.43 -44.71 -3.95
N SER A 106 -17.38 -44.18 -4.72
CA SER A 106 -17.38 -44.41 -6.17
C SER A 106 -16.20 -43.63 -6.74
N LEU A 107 -15.16 -44.35 -7.15
CA LEU A 107 -14.10 -43.84 -8.02
C LEU A 107 -14.65 -43.89 -9.45
N ASP A 108 -15.18 -42.76 -9.92
CA ASP A 108 -15.18 -42.42 -11.36
C ASP A 108 -14.06 -41.40 -11.61
#